data_AF-A0A087RZP2-F1
#
_entry.id   AF-A0A087RZP2-F1
#
_cell.length_a   1.000
_cell.length_b   1.000
_cell.length_c   1.000
_cell.angle_alpha   90.00
_cell.angle_beta   90.00
_cell.angle_gamma   90.00
#
_symmetry.space_group_name_H-M   'P 1'
#
loop_
_entity.id
_entity.type
_entity.pdbx_description
1 polymer ?
#
loop_
_entity_poly.entity_id
_entity_poly.type
_entity_poly.pdbx_seq_one_letter_code
_entity_poly.pdbx_strand_id
1 'polypeptide(L)'
;MILIKLGGSIITNKEKPLSARRKTIDNLAKSLKKIREPIIIVHGGGSYGHYWSVKYDMHTKERKYDLRGVAIVKNSMIELNKIILDSFLKNKLNPIL
;
A
#
# COMPACT_ATOMS: atom_id res chain seq x y z
N MET A 1 0.66 10.03 20.08
CA MET A 1 0.82 9.86 18.62
C MET A 1 1.30 8.44 18.37
N ILE A 2 0.72 7.74 17.40
CA ILE A 2 0.99 6.32 17.11
C ILE A 2 1.40 6.18 15.64
N LEU A 3 2.50 5.49 15.36
CA LEU A 3 2.89 5.10 14.00
C LEU A 3 2.52 3.64 13.76
N ILE A 4 1.73 3.37 12.72
CA ILE A 4 1.28 2.02 12.36
C ILE A 4 1.74 1.69 10.95
N LYS A 5 2.43 0.55 10.79
CA LYS A 5 2.82 0.02 9.47
C LYS A 5 1.91 -1.14 9.07
N LEU A 6 1.16 -0.95 7.98
CA LEU A 6 0.37 -2.00 7.33
C LEU A 6 1.27 -2.83 6.42
N GLY A 7 1.53 -4.09 6.81
CA GLY A 7 2.33 -5.01 6.00
C GLY A 7 1.65 -5.31 4.65
N GLY A 8 2.42 -5.30 3.55
CA GLY A 8 1.90 -5.55 2.20
C GLY A 8 1.19 -6.90 2.06
N SER A 9 1.58 -7.93 2.81
CA SER A 9 0.92 -9.24 2.86
C SER A 9 -0.49 -9.21 3.46
N ILE A 10 -0.76 -8.25 4.36
CA ILE A 10 -2.07 -8.10 5.00
C ILE A 10 -3.05 -7.40 4.05
N ILE A 11 -2.55 -6.40 3.31
CA ILE A 11 -3.37 -5.55 2.44
C ILE A 11 -3.41 -6.01 0.99
N THR A 12 -2.59 -6.97 0.58
CA THR A 12 -2.58 -7.55 -0.78
C THR A 12 -2.43 -9.06 -0.78
N ASN A 13 -2.76 -9.71 -1.89
CA ASN A 13 -2.35 -11.08 -2.16
C ASN A 13 -1.02 -11.07 -2.93
N LYS A 14 0.05 -11.65 -2.36
CA LYS A 14 1.38 -11.70 -3.00
C LYS A 14 1.44 -12.65 -4.20
N GLU A 15 0.58 -13.67 -4.23
CA GLU A 15 0.54 -14.67 -5.31
C GLU A 15 -0.18 -14.15 -6.55
N LYS A 16 -1.00 -13.09 -6.40
CA LYS A 16 -1.74 -12.48 -7.49
C LYS A 16 -1.29 -11.03 -7.70
N PRO A 17 -0.71 -10.69 -8.87
CA PRO A 17 -0.32 -9.31 -9.19
C PRO A 17 -1.49 -8.34 -9.00
N LEU A 18 -1.18 -7.15 -8.46
CA LEU A 18 -2.14 -6.04 -8.34
C LEU A 18 -3.46 -6.44 -7.64
N SER A 19 -3.34 -7.23 -6.57
CA SER A 19 -4.50 -7.82 -5.90
C SER A 19 -4.62 -7.30 -4.48
N ALA A 20 -5.40 -6.22 -4.29
CA ALA A 20 -5.69 -5.68 -2.97
C ALA A 20 -6.73 -6.51 -2.21
N ARG A 21 -6.49 -6.77 -0.92
CA ARG A 21 -7.43 -7.43 0.00
C ARG A 21 -8.45 -6.41 0.54
N ARG A 22 -9.32 -5.90 -0.34
CA ARG A 22 -10.26 -4.79 -0.03
C ARG A 22 -11.07 -4.99 1.26
N LYS A 23 -11.59 -6.20 1.49
CA LYS A 23 -12.33 -6.53 2.73
C LYS A 23 -11.45 -6.39 3.99
N THR A 24 -10.19 -6.80 3.91
CA THR A 24 -9.23 -6.62 5.01
C THR A 24 -8.93 -5.15 5.25
N ILE A 25 -8.74 -4.36 4.19
CA ILE A 25 -8.49 -2.91 4.31
C ILE A 25 -9.70 -2.21 4.95
N ASP A 26 -10.93 -2.54 4.52
CA ASP A 26 -12.16 -2.02 5.12
C ASP A 26 -12.25 -2.33 6.62
N ASN A 27 -11.91 -3.56 7.02
CA ASN A 27 -11.91 -3.96 8.43
C ASN A 27 -10.82 -3.25 9.24
N LEU A 28 -9.63 -3.05 8.67
CA LEU A 28 -8.56 -2.26 9.29
C LEU A 28 -9.02 -0.82 9.52
N ALA A 29 -9.64 -0.19 8.53
CA ALA A 29 -10.16 1.18 8.66
C ALA A 29 -11.15 1.31 9.83
N LYS A 30 -12.07 0.36 9.98
CA LYS A 30 -13.02 0.32 11.11
C LYS A 30 -12.35 0.17 12.46
N SER A 31 -11.29 -0.62 12.55
CA SER A 31 -10.50 -0.79 13.79
C SER A 31 -9.69 0.47 14.11
N LEU A 32 -9.02 1.05 13.11
CA LEU A 32 -8.21 2.25 13.25
C LEU A 32 -9.02 3.46 13.69
N LYS A 33 -10.28 3.58 13.22
CA LYS A 33 -11.20 4.64 13.62
C LYS A 33 -11.49 4.68 15.13
N LYS A 34 -11.26 3.58 15.86
CA LYS A 34 -11.50 3.51 17.32
C LYS A 34 -10.36 4.12 18.14
N ILE A 35 -9.20 4.37 17.52
CA ILE A 35 -8.04 4.98 18.16
C ILE A 35 -8.32 6.48 18.34
N ARG A 36 -8.06 7.02 19.53
CA ARG A 36 -8.34 8.43 19.86
C ARG A 36 -7.11 9.33 19.75
N GLU A 37 -5.94 8.74 19.70
CA GLU A 37 -4.65 9.38 19.53
C GLU A 37 -4.38 9.69 18.05
N PRO A 38 -3.62 10.75 17.74
CA PRO A 38 -3.15 10.98 16.37
C PRO A 38 -2.39 9.77 15.82
N ILE A 39 -2.75 9.32 14.62
CA ILE A 39 -2.13 8.18 13.95
C ILE A 39 -1.42 8.60 12.66
N ILE A 40 -0.24 8.02 12.44
CA ILE A 40 0.46 8.04 11.15
C ILE A 40 0.43 6.61 10.61
N ILE A 41 0.00 6.44 9.37
CA ILE A 41 -0.09 5.13 8.72
C ILE A 41 0.91 5.05 7.58
N VAL A 42 1.73 4.01 7.60
CA VAL A 42 2.60 3.63 6.49
C VAL A 42 2.11 2.29 5.96
N HIS A 43 2.23 2.03 4.66
CA HIS A 43 1.90 0.72 4.10
C HIS A 43 3.05 0.16 3.25
N GLY A 44 3.17 -1.16 3.20
CA GLY A 44 4.07 -1.84 2.27
C GLY A 44 3.49 -1.88 0.84
N GLY A 45 4.32 -2.23 -0.14
CA GLY A 45 3.91 -2.29 -1.55
C GLY A 45 3.14 -3.55 -1.96
N GLY A 46 3.27 -4.64 -1.22
CA GLY A 46 2.56 -5.88 -1.52
C GLY A 46 2.76 -6.33 -2.97
N SER A 47 1.72 -6.88 -3.60
CA SER A 47 1.75 -7.26 -5.02
C SER A 47 1.72 -6.08 -6.01
N TYR A 48 1.66 -4.83 -5.55
CA TYR A 48 1.77 -3.64 -6.40
C TYR A 48 3.23 -3.18 -6.52
N GLY A 49 4.01 -3.24 -5.43
CA GLY A 49 5.45 -2.97 -5.48
C GLY A 49 6.26 -4.17 -5.95
N HIS A 50 6.06 -5.33 -5.29
CA HIS A 50 6.92 -6.49 -5.49
C HIS A 50 6.87 -7.01 -6.92
N TYR A 51 5.67 -7.17 -7.48
CA TYR A 51 5.48 -7.68 -8.84
C TYR A 51 6.26 -6.88 -9.90
N TRP A 52 6.08 -5.56 -9.92
CA TRP A 52 6.79 -4.70 -10.88
C TRP A 52 8.28 -4.60 -10.58
N SER A 53 8.68 -4.57 -9.31
CA SER A 53 10.11 -4.57 -8.95
C SER A 53 10.84 -5.83 -9.41
N VAL A 54 10.17 -6.99 -9.41
CA VAL A 54 10.74 -8.23 -9.96
C VAL A 54 10.81 -8.14 -11.48
N LYS A 55 9.73 -7.69 -12.14
CA LYS A 55 9.64 -7.59 -13.60
C LYS A 55 10.66 -6.62 -14.21
N TYR A 56 11.05 -5.57 -13.49
CA TYR A 56 12.07 -4.60 -13.91
C TYR A 56 13.46 -4.84 -13.28
N ASP A 57 13.65 -5.97 -12.58
CA ASP A 57 14.89 -6.30 -11.87
C ASP A 57 15.40 -5.17 -10.95
N MET A 58 14.47 -4.66 -10.13
CA MET A 58 14.67 -3.58 -9.15
C MET A 58 14.59 -4.06 -7.69
N HIS A 59 14.55 -5.37 -7.47
CA HIS A 59 14.29 -5.98 -6.16
C HIS A 59 15.55 -6.50 -5.46
N THR A 60 16.72 -6.45 -6.11
CA THR A 60 17.94 -7.13 -5.67
C THR A 60 19.02 -6.18 -5.14
N LYS A 61 19.36 -5.11 -5.88
CA LYS A 61 20.44 -4.17 -5.51
C LYS A 61 20.30 -2.81 -6.16
N GLU A 62 20.77 -1.77 -5.47
CA GLU A 62 20.79 -0.40 -5.99
C GLU A 62 21.66 -0.29 -7.25
N ARG A 63 21.11 0.37 -8.28
CA ARG A 63 21.80 0.72 -9.53
C ARG A 63 20.99 1.78 -10.27
N LYS A 64 21.53 2.28 -11.38
CA LYS A 64 20.73 3.06 -12.34
C LYS A 64 19.70 2.14 -12.97
N TYR A 65 18.45 2.31 -12.58
CA TYR A 65 17.31 1.58 -13.15
C TYR A 65 16.79 2.27 -14.40
N ASP A 66 16.13 1.50 -15.25
CA ASP A 66 15.33 2.03 -16.34
C ASP A 66 14.26 2.99 -15.77
N LEU A 67 14.26 4.23 -16.28
CA LEU A 67 13.33 5.28 -15.84
C LEU A 67 11.88 4.87 -16.05
N ARG A 68 11.59 4.09 -17.11
CA ARG A 68 10.25 3.58 -17.36
C ARG A 68 9.83 2.57 -16.29
N GLY A 69 10.72 1.67 -15.88
CA GLY A 69 10.50 0.75 -14.77
C GLY A 69 10.21 1.47 -13.45
N VAL A 70 11.02 2.48 -13.11
CA VAL A 70 10.81 3.33 -11.92
C VAL A 70 9.42 3.99 -11.94
N ALA A 71 9.04 4.58 -13.08
CA ALA A 71 7.75 5.23 -13.23
C ALA A 71 6.57 4.25 -13.05
N ILE A 72 6.69 3.03 -13.60
CA ILE A 72 5.64 2.00 -13.49
C ILE A 72 5.50 1.49 -12.06
N VAL A 73 6.60 1.19 -11.37
CA VAL A 73 6.57 0.79 -9.95
C VAL A 73 5.93 1.89 -9.11
N LYS A 74 6.34 3.16 -9.30
CA LYS A 74 5.76 4.31 -8.57
C LYS A 74 4.26 4.44 -8.79
N ASN A 75 3.80 4.38 -10.05
CA ASN A 75 2.38 4.50 -10.36
C ASN A 75 1.57 3.34 -9.78
N SER A 76 2.11 2.13 -9.78
CA SER A 76 1.45 0.98 -9.14
C SER A 76 1.34 1.16 -7.62
N MET A 77 2.36 1.73 -6.97
CA MET A 77 2.29 2.08 -5.56
C MET A 77 1.26 3.17 -5.25
N ILE A 78 1.12 4.17 -6.13
CA ILE A 78 0.07 5.19 -6.04
C ILE A 78 -1.31 4.55 -6.16
N GLU A 79 -1.49 3.57 -7.04
CA GLU A 79 -2.75 2.85 -7.19
C GLU A 79 -3.14 2.10 -5.90
N LEU A 80 -2.19 1.40 -5.27
CA LEU A 80 -2.41 0.76 -3.98
C LEU A 80 -2.78 1.79 -2.90
N ASN A 81 -2.06 2.91 -2.84
CA ASN A 81 -2.36 3.99 -1.90
C ASN A 81 -3.79 4.52 -2.10
N LYS A 82 -4.20 4.77 -3.35
CA LYS A 82 -5.56 5.20 -3.67
C LYS A 82 -6.61 4.22 -3.18
N ILE A 83 -6.41 2.91 -3.35
CA ILE A 83 -7.33 1.88 -2.86
C ILE A 83 -7.46 1.94 -1.32
N ILE A 84 -6.37 2.17 -0.62
CA ILE A 84 -6.35 2.30 0.85
C ILE A 84 -7.10 3.56 1.28
N LEU A 85 -6.78 4.71 0.67
CA LEU A 85 -7.44 5.98 0.97
C LEU A 85 -8.95 5.93 0.70
N ASP A 86 -9.36 5.38 -0.45
CA ASP A 86 -10.77 5.20 -0.81
C ASP A 86 -11.50 4.34 0.23
N SER A 87 -10.86 3.27 0.72
CA SER A 87 -11.41 2.41 1.78
C SER A 87 -11.49 3.15 3.13
N PHE A 88 -10.49 3.95 3.48
CA PHE A 88 -10.50 4.74 4.71
C PHE A 88 -11.64 5.76 4.69
N LEU A 89 -11.77 6.53 3.61
CA LEU A 89 -12.86 7.50 3.42
C LEU A 89 -14.23 6.83 3.47
N LYS A 90 -14.40 5.70 2.76
CA LYS A 90 -15.63 4.88 2.82
C LYS A 90 -16.02 4.50 4.26
N ASN A 91 -15.04 4.22 5.11
CA ASN A 91 -15.26 3.85 6.51
C ASN A 91 -15.23 5.04 7.48
N LYS A 92 -15.31 6.28 6.96
CA LYS A 92 -15.30 7.53 7.74
C LYS A 92 -14.04 7.68 8.61
N LEU A 93 -12.91 7.16 8.11
CA LEU A 93 -11.59 7.54 8.56
C LEU A 93 -11.10 8.61 7.59
N ASN A 94 -10.64 9.74 8.10
CA ASN A 94 -10.31 10.92 7.28
C ASN A 94 -8.78 11.03 7.17
N PRO A 95 -8.12 10.27 6.27
CA PRO A 95 -6.70 10.42 6.05
C PRO A 95 -6.40 11.78 5.44
N ILE A 96 -5.31 12.38 5.88
CA ILE A 96 -4.70 13.55 5.25
C ILE A 96 -3.38 13.02 4.65
N LEU A 97 -3.13 13.37 3.38
CA LEU A 97 -2.09 12.80 2.51
C LEU A 97 -0.71 12.71 3.18
#